data_AF-A0A0L0QQF8-F1
#
_entry.id   AF-A0A0L0QQF8-F1
#
_cell.length_a   1.000
_cell.length_b   1.000
_cell.length_c   1.000
_cell.angle_alpha   90.00
_cell.angle_beta   90.00
_cell.angle_gamma   90.00
#
_symmetry.space_group_name_H-M   'P 1'
#
loop_
_entity.id
_entity.type
_entity.pdbx_description
1 polymer ?
#
loop_
_entity_poly.entity_id
_entity_poly.type
_entity_poly.pdbx_seq_one_letter_code
_entity_poly.pdbx_strand_id
1 'polypeptide(L)'
;MVRIIAIVLLFIPGVVAAIGIKLMRDTLFASFYPIFFHSSIQFIVGLILFLAGLTFIGGFIIHRDRKRQRNQQLKKKCYADGD
;
A
#
# COMPACT_ATOMS: atom_id res chain seq x y z
N MET A 1 -2.80 -4.96 -20.63
CA MET A 1 -1.56 -5.34 -19.91
C MET A 1 -1.20 -4.43 -18.72
N VAL A 2 -1.54 -3.13 -18.68
CA VAL A 2 -1.28 -2.20 -17.53
C VAL A 2 -1.95 -2.59 -16.20
N ARG A 3 -2.95 -3.49 -16.20
CA ARG A 3 -3.64 -3.93 -14.98
C ARG A 3 -2.79 -4.88 -14.13
N ILE A 4 -2.03 -5.80 -14.75
CA ILE A 4 -1.21 -6.80 -14.05
C ILE A 4 -0.02 -6.13 -13.36
N ILE A 5 0.66 -5.19 -14.03
CA ILE A 5 1.80 -4.43 -13.49
C ILE A 5 1.39 -3.65 -12.22
N ALA A 6 0.14 -3.18 -12.15
CA ALA A 6 -0.38 -2.51 -10.98
C ALA A 6 -0.45 -3.40 -9.75
N ILE A 7 -0.89 -4.65 -9.96
CA ILE A 7 -1.07 -5.64 -8.90
C ILE A 7 0.30 -6.08 -8.40
N VAL A 8 1.27 -6.28 -9.30
CA VAL A 8 2.66 -6.58 -8.94
C VAL A 8 3.32 -5.42 -8.18
N LEU A 9 3.09 -4.17 -8.60
CA LEU A 9 3.57 -2.98 -7.86
C LEU A 9 2.92 -2.83 -6.48
N LEU A 10 1.65 -3.22 -6.34
CA LEU A 10 0.91 -3.24 -5.07
C LEU A 10 1.33 -4.39 -4.15
N PHE A 11 1.94 -5.44 -4.71
CA PHE A 11 2.35 -6.61 -3.96
C PHE A 11 3.47 -6.28 -2.96
N ILE A 12 4.47 -5.48 -3.38
CA ILE A 12 5.61 -5.08 -2.54
C ILE A 12 5.17 -4.37 -1.25
N PRO A 13 4.41 -3.25 -1.30
CA PRO A 13 3.96 -2.58 -0.09
C PRO A 13 2.94 -3.42 0.71
N GLY A 14 2.20 -4.33 0.04
CA GLY A 14 1.32 -5.29 0.71
C GLY A 14 2.08 -6.28 1.59
N VAL A 15 3.21 -6.81 1.09
CA VAL A 15 4.10 -7.69 1.87
C VAL A 15 4.72 -6.93 3.04
N VAL A 16 5.16 -5.68 2.83
CA VAL A 16 5.69 -4.82 3.90
C VAL A 16 4.64 -4.59 5.01
N ALA A 17 3.39 -4.32 4.64
CA ALA A 17 2.31 -4.18 5.60
C ALA A 17 2.04 -5.48 6.38
N ALA A 18 2.04 -6.64 5.70
CA ALA A 18 1.87 -7.94 6.34
C ALA A 18 3.01 -8.26 7.33
N ILE A 19 4.25 -7.89 7.00
CA ILE A 19 5.40 -7.99 7.91
C ILE A 19 5.18 -7.08 9.13
N GLY A 20 4.72 -5.84 8.94
CA GLY A 20 4.37 -4.93 10.03
C GLY A 20 3.35 -5.53 11.01
N ILE A 21 2.26 -6.11 10.49
CA ILE A 21 1.25 -6.81 11.32
C ILE A 21 1.86 -8.00 12.05
N LYS A 22 2.73 -8.78 11.39
CA LYS A 22 3.41 -9.92 12.00
C LYS A 22 4.27 -9.47 13.19
N LEU A 23 5.01 -8.36 13.06
CA LEU A 23 5.78 -7.80 14.16
C LEU A 23 4.89 -7.33 15.31
N MET A 24 3.77 -6.66 15.03
CA MET A 24 2.80 -6.27 16.07
C MET A 24 2.28 -7.49 16.82
N ARG A 25 1.89 -8.55 16.10
CA ARG A 25 1.40 -9.78 16.69
C ARG A 25 2.46 -10.40 17.59
N ASP A 26 3.70 -10.48 17.12
CA ASP A 26 4.79 -11.09 17.88
C ASP A 26 5.09 -10.31 19.19
N THR A 27 4.82 -8.99 19.25
CA THR A 27 4.87 -8.22 20.51
C THR A 27 3.76 -8.54 21.50
N LEU A 28 2.56 -8.87 21.02
CA LEU A 28 1.41 -9.19 21.87
C LEU A 28 1.56 -10.55 22.55
N PHE A 29 2.29 -11.48 21.93
CA PHE A 29 2.55 -12.82 22.47
C PHE A 29 3.88 -12.94 23.23
N ALA A 30 4.52 -11.81 23.57
CA ALA A 30 5.80 -11.76 24.27
C ALA A 30 6.92 -12.62 23.64
N SER A 31 6.81 -12.94 22.35
CA SER A 31 7.81 -13.67 21.58
C SER A 31 8.84 -12.67 21.08
N PHE A 32 9.82 -12.38 21.93
CA PHE A 32 10.84 -11.37 21.68
C PHE A 32 11.98 -11.92 20.85
N TYR A 33 12.31 -11.22 19.77
CA TYR A 33 13.64 -11.34 19.19
C TYR A 33 14.62 -10.64 20.14
N PRO A 34 15.79 -11.25 20.43
CA PRO A 34 16.79 -10.68 21.33
C PRO A 34 17.35 -9.32 20.89
N ILE A 35 17.05 -8.90 19.65
CA ILE A 35 17.43 -7.60 19.07
C ILE A 35 16.53 -6.45 19.56
N PHE A 36 15.29 -6.73 20.01
CA PHE A 36 14.36 -5.70 20.47
C PHE A 36 14.31 -5.68 22.00
N PHE A 37 15.03 -4.74 22.60
CA PHE A 37 15.14 -4.55 24.06
C PHE A 37 13.81 -4.20 24.77
N HIS A 38 12.80 -3.70 24.04
CA HIS A 38 11.50 -3.31 24.61
C HIS A 38 10.32 -3.67 23.69
N SER A 39 9.26 -4.23 24.28
CA SER A 39 7.98 -4.58 23.64
C SER A 39 7.33 -3.42 22.90
N SER A 40 7.35 -2.24 23.50
CA SER A 40 6.79 -1.03 22.91
C SER A 40 7.52 -0.60 21.64
N ILE A 41 8.84 -0.78 21.56
CA ILE A 41 9.64 -0.40 20.39
C ILE A 41 9.32 -1.31 19.22
N GLN A 42 9.28 -2.63 19.45
CA GLN A 42 8.93 -3.60 18.40
C GLN A 42 7.49 -3.38 17.87
N PHE A 43 6.56 -2.93 18.74
CA PHE A 43 5.19 -2.61 18.33
C PHE A 43 5.16 -1.34 17.47
N ILE A 44 5.85 -0.27 17.90
CA ILE A 44 5.92 1.00 17.15
C ILE A 44 6.59 0.79 15.79
N VAL A 45 7.65 -0.02 15.71
CA VAL A 45 8.30 -0.35 14.45
C VAL A 45 7.35 -1.12 13.53
N GLY A 46 6.64 -2.12 14.06
CA GLY A 46 5.58 -2.82 13.32
C GLY A 46 4.48 -1.89 12.83
N LEU A 47 4.09 -0.91 13.66
CA LEU A 47 3.10 0.12 13.35
C LEU A 47 3.55 1.06 12.24
N ILE A 48 4.79 1.54 12.29
CA ILE A 48 5.36 2.37 11.23
C ILE A 48 5.43 1.59 9.91
N LEU A 49 5.88 0.32 9.93
CA LEU A 49 5.93 -0.54 8.73
C LEU A 49 4.54 -0.76 8.12
N PHE A 50 3.53 -0.98 8.98
CA PHE A 50 2.14 -1.16 8.54
C PHE A 50 1.57 0.13 7.94
N LEU A 51 1.71 1.27 8.63
CA LEU A 51 1.25 2.56 8.11
C LEU A 51 1.99 2.97 6.85
N ALA A 52 3.30 2.71 6.76
CA ALA A 52 4.09 2.96 5.56
C ALA A 52 3.57 2.15 4.37
N GLY A 53 3.28 0.86 4.56
CA GLY A 53 2.65 0.02 3.54
C GLY A 53 1.29 0.57 3.10
N LEU A 54 0.43 0.94 4.05
CA LEU A 54 -0.91 1.50 3.80
C LEU A 54 -0.87 2.85 3.05
N THR A 55 -0.03 3.78 3.49
CA THR A 55 0.14 5.08 2.86
C THR A 55 0.72 4.96 1.46
N PHE A 56 1.65 4.03 1.25
CA PHE A 56 2.18 3.74 -0.09
C PHE A 56 1.10 3.18 -1.03
N ILE A 57 0.29 2.24 -0.54
CA ILE A 57 -0.86 1.69 -1.27
C ILE A 57 -1.86 2.80 -1.62
N GLY A 58 -2.26 3.60 -0.64
CA GLY A 58 -3.21 4.71 -0.84
C GLY A 58 -2.70 5.77 -1.82
N GLY A 59 -1.43 6.17 -1.69
CA GLY A 59 -0.78 7.10 -2.60
C GLY A 59 -0.71 6.57 -4.04
N PHE A 60 -0.41 5.28 -4.21
CA PHE A 60 -0.39 4.64 -5.52
C PHE A 60 -1.78 4.59 -6.17
N ILE A 61 -2.83 4.30 -5.40
CA ILE A 61 -4.21 4.29 -5.89
C ILE A 61 -4.61 5.68 -6.41
N ILE A 62 -4.33 6.75 -5.64
CA ILE A 62 -4.66 8.13 -6.03
C ILE A 62 -3.91 8.55 -7.30
N HIS A 63 -2.60 8.26 -7.38
CA HIS A 63 -1.80 8.58 -8.57
C HIS A 63 -2.32 7.85 -9.81
N ARG A 64 -2.70 6.58 -9.65
CA ARG A 64 -3.22 5.75 -10.73
C ARG A 64 -4.61 6.20 -11.18
N ASP A 65 -5.47 6.62 -10.25
CA ASP A 65 -6.84 7.03 -10.55
C ASP A 65 -6.89 8.34 -11.35
N ARG A 66 -6.03 9.32 -11.01
CA ARG A 66 -5.91 10.58 -11.77
C ARG A 66 -5.63 10.37 -13.26
N LYS A 67 -4.80 9.38 -13.62
CA LYS A 67 -4.52 9.05 -15.03
C LYS A 67 -5.72 8.41 -15.74
N ARG A 68 -6.57 7.67 -15.00
CA ARG A 68 -7.75 7.02 -15.56
C ARG A 68 -8.88 8.01 -15.87
N GLN A 69 -9.08 9.00 -15.00
CA GLN A 69 -10.10 10.04 -15.18
C GLN A 69 -9.86 10.90 -16.42
N ARG A 70 -8.60 11.30 -16.68
CA ARG A 70 -8.24 12.09 -17.88
C ARG A 70 -8.54 11.36 -19.19
N ASN A 71 -8.22 10.07 -19.28
CA ASN A 71 -8.48 9.27 -20.47
C ASN A 71 -9.98 9.04 -20.73
N GLN A 72 -10.78 8.95 -19.66
CA GLN A 72 -12.24 8.84 -19.79
C GLN A 72 -12.86 10.16 -20.26
N GLN A 73 -12.41 11.30 -19.74
CA GLN A 73 -12.90 12.62 -20.18
C GLN A 73 -12.59 12.88 -21.66
N LEU A 74 -11.38 12.55 -22.13
CA LEU A 74 -11.00 12.67 -23.54
C LEU A 74 -11.88 11.79 -24.45
N LYS A 75 -12.15 10.54 -24.05
CA LYS A 75 -13.05 9.67 -24.80
C LYS A 75 -14.47 10.20 -24.89
N LYS A 76 -15.00 10.78 -23.81
CA LYS A 76 -16.32 11.42 -23.82
C LYS A 76 -16.37 12.61 -24.78
N LYS A 77 -15.30 13.41 -24.83
CA LYS A 77 -15.21 14.58 -25.72
C LYS A 77 -15.19 14.20 -27.21
N CYS A 78 -14.42 13.17 -27.60
CA CYS A 78 -14.41 12.69 -28.99
C CYS A 78 -15.75 12.09 -29.45
N TYR A 79 -16.56 11.55 -28.55
CA TYR A 79 -17.87 11.00 -28.91
C TYR A 79 -18.92 12.11 -29.13
N ALA A 80 -18.77 13.24 -28.46
CA ALA A 80 -19.69 14.39 -28.52
C ALA A 80 -19.34 15.43 -29.62
N ASP A 81 -18.29 15.16 -30.41
CA ASP A 81 -17.85 15.99 -31.54
C ASP A 81 -18.03 15.23 -32.87
N GLY A 82 -18.47 13.97 -32.81
CA GLY A 82 -18.62 13.05 -33.94
C GLY A 82 -20.07 12.77 -34.34
N ASP A 83 -21.01 13.47 -33.70
CA ASP A 83 -22.47 13.46 -33.86
C ASP A 83 -22.99 14.84 -34.32
#